data_AF-A0A1T5LS35-F1
#
_entry.id   AF-A0A1T5LS35-F1
#
_cell.length_a   1.000
_cell.length_b   1.000
_cell.length_c   1.000
_cell.angle_alpha   90.00
_cell.angle_beta   90.00
_cell.angle_gamma   90.00
#
_symmetry.space_group_name_H-M   'P 1'
#
loop_
_entity.id
_entity.type
_entity.pdbx_description
1 polymer ?
#
loop_
_entity_poly.entity_id
_entity_poly.type
_entity_poly.pdbx_seq_one_letter_code
_entity_poly.pdbx_strand_id
1 'polypeptide(L)'
;MHTVKRFFLFIVLLLATLVVEVRGQQASAKEQLSVDEFQTKLQQSPDGQLVDVRTAEEYKKNHLKGALNLNVNSKDFQRQVSSLDKSKPVLVYCLSGGRSAKAAAYMREQGFKEVYEMSGGMMQWTAQNKPFEEGQKSLPGISVEDFNKKVNTDKIVLVDFYAKWCAPCKKMGPWLEELSTQYADQVTLLKINVDENATLIGNMKVDVLPTILLYKNGKKVWSKTGLAEKEELEKYIKANL
;
A
#
# COMPACT_ATOMS: atom_id res chain seq x y z
N MET A 1 -65.17 -3.92 -47.61
CA MET A 1 -64.47 -2.87 -46.81
C MET A 1 -63.92 -3.38 -45.46
N HIS A 2 -63.61 -4.68 -45.31
CA HIS A 2 -63.13 -5.28 -44.04
C HIS A 2 -61.71 -5.88 -44.09
N THR A 3 -61.13 -6.07 -45.27
CA THR A 3 -59.83 -6.74 -45.43
C THR A 3 -58.63 -5.79 -45.22
N VAL A 4 -58.80 -4.50 -45.50
CA VAL A 4 -57.72 -3.49 -45.40
C VAL A 4 -57.42 -3.09 -43.93
N LYS A 5 -58.42 -3.17 -43.03
CA LYS A 5 -58.25 -2.82 -41.61
C LYS A 5 -57.42 -3.86 -40.82
N ARG A 6 -57.36 -5.11 -41.26
CA ARG A 6 -56.57 -6.16 -40.58
C ARG A 6 -55.08 -6.12 -40.92
N PHE A 7 -54.73 -5.60 -42.11
CA PHE A 7 -53.33 -5.44 -42.50
C PHE A 7 -52.65 -4.26 -41.80
N PHE A 8 -53.41 -3.19 -41.52
CA PHE A 8 -52.89 -2.02 -40.82
C PHE A 8 -52.61 -2.29 -39.33
N LEU A 9 -53.36 -3.19 -38.69
CA LEU A 9 -53.15 -3.53 -37.27
C LEU A 9 -51.89 -4.38 -37.04
N PHE A 10 -51.46 -5.17 -38.03
CA PHE A 10 -50.23 -5.95 -37.94
C PHE A 10 -48.97 -5.13 -38.24
N ILE A 11 -49.05 -4.11 -39.10
CA ILE A 11 -47.92 -3.22 -39.40
C ILE A 11 -47.62 -2.29 -38.22
N VAL A 12 -48.64 -1.85 -37.47
CA VAL A 12 -48.43 -1.03 -36.25
C VAL A 12 -47.86 -1.86 -35.09
N LEU A 13 -48.19 -3.16 -34.98
CA LEU A 13 -47.59 -4.04 -33.97
C LEU A 13 -46.12 -4.42 -34.28
N LEU A 14 -45.76 -4.56 -35.56
CA LEU A 14 -44.38 -4.84 -35.99
C LEU A 14 -43.45 -3.61 -35.89
N LEU A 15 -44.00 -2.40 -35.96
CA LEU A 15 -43.27 -1.16 -35.69
C LEU A 15 -43.11 -0.86 -34.19
N ALA A 16 -43.96 -1.45 -33.33
CA ALA A 16 -43.85 -1.30 -31.88
C ALA A 16 -42.81 -2.23 -31.25
N THR A 17 -42.48 -3.37 -31.88
CA THR A 17 -41.43 -4.28 -31.39
C THR A 17 -40.01 -3.85 -31.76
N LEU A 18 -39.84 -2.96 -32.74
CA LEU A 18 -38.50 -2.54 -33.22
C LEU A 18 -37.86 -1.41 -32.39
N VAL A 19 -38.57 -0.84 -31.40
CA VAL A 19 -38.06 0.28 -30.57
C VAL A 19 -37.67 -0.17 -29.15
N VAL A 20 -37.89 -1.43 -28.77
CA VAL A 20 -37.61 -1.91 -27.41
C VAL A 20 -36.18 -2.49 -27.25
N GLU A 21 -35.46 -2.78 -28.34
CA GLU A 21 -34.20 -3.54 -28.27
C GLU A 21 -32.91 -2.73 -28.39
N VAL A 22 -32.93 -1.40 -28.28
CA VAL A 22 -31.69 -0.58 -28.22
C VAL A 22 -31.62 0.23 -26.92
N ARG A 23 -31.70 -0.46 -25.77
CA ARG A 23 -31.37 0.14 -24.47
C ARG A 23 -30.29 -0.61 -23.70
N GLY A 24 -29.72 -1.68 -24.26
CA GLY A 24 -28.84 -2.60 -23.54
C GLY A 24 -27.33 -2.42 -23.69
N GLN A 25 -26.82 -1.49 -24.51
CA GLN A 25 -25.39 -1.48 -24.89
C GLN A 25 -24.67 -0.12 -24.84
N GLN A 26 -25.11 0.81 -23.99
CA GLN A 26 -24.43 2.11 -23.81
C GLN A 26 -23.82 2.35 -22.41
N ALA A 27 -23.39 1.31 -21.70
CA ALA A 27 -22.54 1.49 -20.51
C ALA A 27 -21.01 1.57 -20.86
N SER A 28 -20.65 1.84 -22.11
CA SER A 28 -19.40 1.34 -22.71
C SER A 28 -18.30 2.37 -23.06
N ALA A 29 -18.38 3.64 -22.64
CA ALA A 29 -17.27 4.60 -22.86
C ALA A 29 -17.30 5.77 -21.87
N LYS A 30 -18.50 6.20 -21.46
CA LYS A 30 -18.71 7.37 -20.61
C LYS A 30 -18.25 7.19 -19.15
N GLU A 31 -17.98 5.96 -18.75
CA GLU A 31 -17.66 5.59 -17.36
C GLU A 31 -16.21 5.13 -17.17
N GLN A 32 -15.43 5.12 -18.25
CA GLN A 32 -13.97 5.02 -18.20
C GLN A 32 -13.43 6.42 -18.47
N LEU A 33 -12.78 7.01 -17.47
CA LEU A 33 -12.35 8.40 -17.47
C LEU A 33 -10.84 8.46 -17.63
N SER A 34 -10.37 9.45 -18.40
CA SER A 34 -8.97 9.88 -18.31
C SER A 34 -8.67 10.44 -16.92
N VAL A 35 -7.39 10.63 -16.62
CA VAL A 35 -6.96 11.18 -15.31
C VAL A 35 -7.57 12.56 -15.04
N ASP A 36 -7.66 13.43 -16.05
CA ASP A 36 -8.26 14.76 -15.92
C ASP A 36 -9.76 14.68 -15.67
N GLU A 37 -10.48 13.89 -16.47
CA GLU A 37 -11.92 13.68 -16.30
C GLU A 37 -12.25 13.03 -14.95
N PHE A 38 -11.42 12.10 -14.49
CA PHE A 38 -11.55 11.47 -13.18
C PHE A 38 -11.35 12.48 -12.05
N GLN A 39 -10.35 13.35 -12.15
CA GLN A 39 -10.14 14.43 -11.17
C GLN A 39 -11.34 15.39 -11.14
N THR A 40 -11.85 15.80 -12.30
CA THR A 40 -13.04 16.64 -12.40
C THR A 40 -14.25 15.94 -11.78
N LYS A 41 -14.49 14.67 -12.11
CA LYS A 41 -15.61 13.91 -11.55
C LYS A 41 -15.48 13.72 -10.04
N LEU A 42 -14.27 13.51 -9.53
CA LEU A 42 -13.99 13.42 -8.09
C LEU A 42 -14.35 14.73 -7.38
N GLN A 43 -14.02 15.89 -7.95
CA GLN A 43 -14.38 17.20 -7.39
C GLN A 43 -15.89 17.47 -7.45
N GLN A 44 -16.58 16.95 -8.48
CA GLN A 44 -18.03 17.10 -8.66
C GLN A 44 -18.87 16.11 -7.84
N SER A 45 -18.23 15.14 -7.17
CA SER A 45 -18.92 14.06 -6.42
C SER A 45 -18.48 14.06 -4.95
N PRO A 46 -18.79 15.12 -4.16
CA PRO A 46 -18.33 15.22 -2.76
C PRO A 46 -18.89 14.13 -1.84
N ASP A 47 -19.98 13.48 -2.23
CA ASP A 47 -20.59 12.32 -1.59
C ASP A 47 -20.21 10.98 -2.23
N GLY A 48 -19.37 11.01 -3.28
CA GLY A 48 -18.90 9.83 -4.00
C GLY A 48 -17.93 8.98 -3.18
N GLN A 49 -17.94 7.67 -3.42
CA GLN A 49 -17.07 6.70 -2.77
C GLN A 49 -15.81 6.49 -3.62
N LEU A 50 -14.68 7.04 -3.18
CA LEU A 50 -13.39 6.85 -3.84
C LEU A 50 -12.76 5.53 -3.38
N VAL A 51 -12.39 4.66 -4.32
CA VAL A 51 -11.93 3.29 -4.05
C VAL A 51 -10.61 3.02 -4.77
N ASP A 52 -9.59 2.65 -3.99
CA ASP A 52 -8.31 2.13 -4.47
C ASP A 52 -8.32 0.60 -4.40
N VAL A 53 -8.28 -0.06 -5.55
CA VAL A 53 -8.33 -1.52 -5.61
C VAL A 53 -6.97 -2.21 -5.67
N ARG A 54 -5.89 -1.47 -5.37
CA ARG A 54 -4.54 -2.02 -5.24
C ARG A 54 -4.35 -2.81 -3.93
N THR A 55 -3.18 -3.42 -3.74
CA THR A 55 -2.85 -4.06 -2.46
C THR A 55 -2.68 -3.02 -1.35
N ALA A 56 -2.75 -3.48 -0.09
CA ALA A 56 -2.53 -2.62 1.07
C ALA A 56 -1.13 -1.99 1.08
N GLU A 57 -0.12 -2.69 0.57
CA GLU A 57 1.25 -2.22 0.47
C GLU A 57 1.39 -1.11 -0.58
N GLU A 58 0.70 -1.22 -1.72
CA GLU A 58 0.67 -0.15 -2.72
C GLU A 58 -0.05 1.09 -2.18
N TYR A 59 -1.21 0.90 -1.53
CA TYR A 59 -1.99 1.96 -0.91
C TYR A 59 -1.20 2.69 0.18
N LYS A 60 -0.50 1.94 1.05
CA LYS A 60 0.38 2.50 2.10
C LYS A 60 1.58 3.27 1.56
N LYS A 61 1.99 3.10 0.30
CA LYS A 61 3.07 3.92 -0.30
C LYS A 61 2.53 5.27 -0.74
N ASN A 62 1.39 5.26 -1.41
CA ASN A 62 0.66 6.46 -1.80
C ASN A 62 -0.77 6.08 -2.17
N HIS A 63 -1.70 7.00 -2.09
CA HIS A 63 -3.09 6.83 -2.55
C HIS A 63 -3.76 8.20 -2.72
N LEU A 64 -4.90 8.26 -3.39
CA LEU A 64 -5.67 9.49 -3.48
C LEU A 64 -6.33 9.79 -2.13
N LYS A 65 -6.33 11.08 -1.75
CA LYS A 65 -6.88 11.54 -0.47
C LYS A 65 -8.32 11.06 -0.27
N GLY A 66 -8.58 10.41 0.87
CA GLY A 66 -9.92 9.92 1.22
C GLY A 66 -10.36 8.64 0.50
N ALA A 67 -9.46 7.97 -0.24
CA ALA A 67 -9.77 6.69 -0.86
C ALA A 67 -9.97 5.57 0.19
N LEU A 68 -10.83 4.61 -0.12
CA LEU A 68 -10.98 3.34 0.60
C LEU A 68 -10.14 2.27 -0.10
N ASN A 69 -9.33 1.49 0.63
CA ASN A 69 -8.56 0.41 0.03
C ASN A 69 -9.33 -0.92 0.00
N LEU A 70 -9.78 -1.34 -1.19
CA LEU A 70 -10.50 -2.59 -1.39
C LEU A 70 -9.75 -3.47 -2.41
N ASN A 71 -8.76 -4.24 -1.95
CA ASN A 71 -7.89 -5.04 -2.81
C ASN A 71 -8.68 -6.06 -3.65
N VAL A 72 -8.77 -5.85 -4.98
CA VAL A 72 -9.52 -6.71 -5.91
C VAL A 72 -8.99 -8.14 -5.99
N ASN A 73 -7.74 -8.37 -5.59
CA ASN A 73 -7.13 -9.70 -5.57
C ASN A 73 -7.33 -10.42 -4.22
N SER A 74 -7.92 -9.76 -3.22
CA SER A 74 -8.24 -10.38 -1.93
C SER A 74 -9.46 -11.29 -2.04
N LYS A 75 -9.47 -12.36 -1.24
CA LYS A 75 -10.66 -13.22 -1.06
C LYS A 75 -11.84 -12.46 -0.45
N ASP A 76 -11.58 -11.35 0.24
CA ASP A 76 -12.61 -10.53 0.89
C ASP A 76 -13.18 -9.44 0.01
N PHE A 77 -12.69 -9.27 -1.24
CA PHE A 77 -13.11 -8.17 -2.12
C PHE A 77 -14.62 -8.08 -2.29
N GLN A 78 -15.30 -9.20 -2.50
CA GLN A 78 -16.76 -9.23 -2.67
C GLN A 78 -17.51 -8.72 -1.43
N ARG A 79 -17.03 -9.11 -0.24
CA ARG A 79 -17.58 -8.66 1.05
C ARG A 79 -17.35 -7.17 1.24
N GLN A 80 -16.16 -6.68 0.91
CA GLN A 80 -15.79 -5.27 0.99
C GLN A 80 -16.60 -4.39 0.04
N VAL A 81 -16.83 -4.84 -1.20
CA VAL A 81 -17.72 -4.13 -2.14
C VAL A 81 -19.15 -4.08 -1.61
N SER A 82 -19.61 -5.13 -0.92
CA SER A 82 -20.95 -5.17 -0.35
C SER A 82 -21.17 -4.18 0.80
N SER A 83 -20.11 -3.65 1.42
CA SER A 83 -20.23 -2.59 2.44
C SER A 83 -20.34 -1.18 1.84
N LEU A 84 -20.14 -1.01 0.53
CA LEU A 84 -20.33 0.28 -0.13
C LEU A 84 -21.82 0.56 -0.35
N ASP A 85 -22.16 1.84 -0.37
CA ASP A 85 -23.51 2.32 -0.65
C ASP A 85 -23.79 2.28 -2.16
N LYS A 86 -24.64 1.35 -2.61
CA LYS A 86 -24.99 1.16 -4.03
C LYS A 86 -25.74 2.35 -4.65
N SER A 87 -26.27 3.26 -3.82
CA SER A 87 -26.99 4.44 -4.28
C SER A 87 -26.06 5.61 -4.63
N LYS A 88 -24.81 5.57 -4.15
CA LYS A 88 -23.82 6.63 -4.36
C LYS A 88 -22.87 6.30 -5.52
N PRO A 89 -22.34 7.32 -6.22
CA PRO A 89 -21.29 7.12 -7.21
C PRO A 89 -20.07 6.45 -6.60
N VAL A 90 -19.46 5.52 -7.34
CA VAL A 90 -18.17 4.92 -7.00
C VAL A 90 -17.13 5.38 -8.00
N LEU A 91 -16.03 5.95 -7.53
CA LEU A 91 -14.87 6.31 -8.33
C LEU A 91 -13.75 5.32 -8.00
N VAL A 92 -13.35 4.50 -8.96
CA VAL A 92 -12.44 3.38 -8.73
C VAL A 92 -11.17 3.50 -9.56
N TYR A 93 -10.01 3.25 -8.94
CA TYR A 93 -8.73 3.28 -9.62
C TYR A 93 -7.78 2.20 -9.10
N CYS A 94 -6.73 1.93 -9.89
CA CYS A 94 -5.63 1.08 -9.47
C CYS A 94 -4.27 1.67 -9.92
N LEU A 95 -3.25 0.83 -10.12
CA LEU A 95 -1.94 1.30 -10.57
C LEU A 95 -1.96 1.78 -12.03
N SER A 96 -2.52 0.98 -12.96
CA SER A 96 -2.42 1.20 -14.42
C SER A 96 -3.73 1.04 -15.21
N GLY A 97 -4.86 0.77 -14.54
CA GLY A 97 -6.19 0.61 -15.15
C GLY A 97 -6.73 -0.83 -15.20
N GLY A 98 -5.88 -1.85 -15.27
CA GLY A 98 -6.36 -3.24 -15.46
C GLY A 98 -7.20 -3.80 -14.30
N ARG A 99 -6.75 -3.58 -13.06
CA ARG A 99 -7.46 -4.04 -11.85
C ARG A 99 -8.74 -3.25 -11.60
N SER A 100 -8.71 -1.94 -11.86
CA SER A 100 -9.86 -1.06 -11.69
C SER A 100 -10.93 -1.31 -12.74
N ALA A 101 -10.57 -1.63 -13.98
CA ALA A 101 -11.54 -2.07 -14.99
C ALA A 101 -12.29 -3.34 -14.55
N LYS A 102 -11.58 -4.35 -14.03
CA LYS A 102 -12.20 -5.57 -13.48
C LYS A 102 -13.11 -5.26 -12.29
N ALA A 103 -12.64 -4.44 -11.35
CA ALA A 103 -13.44 -4.04 -10.19
C ALA A 103 -14.70 -3.26 -10.59
N ALA A 104 -14.58 -2.35 -11.54
CA ALA A 104 -15.69 -1.55 -12.04
C ALA A 104 -16.76 -2.43 -12.71
N ALA A 105 -16.35 -3.38 -13.55
CA ALA A 105 -17.25 -4.36 -14.15
C ALA A 105 -18.02 -5.16 -13.07
N TYR A 106 -17.31 -5.68 -12.08
CA TYR A 106 -17.92 -6.40 -10.96
C TYR A 106 -18.91 -5.51 -10.18
N MET A 107 -18.55 -4.26 -9.84
CA MET A 107 -19.46 -3.35 -9.14
C MET A 107 -20.73 -3.08 -9.95
N ARG A 108 -20.63 -2.87 -11.26
CA ARG A 108 -21.81 -2.72 -12.14
C ARG A 108 -22.70 -3.97 -12.11
N GLU A 109 -22.11 -5.17 -12.19
CA GLU A 109 -22.84 -6.44 -12.05
C GLU A 109 -23.55 -6.57 -10.69
N GLN A 110 -22.97 -6.01 -9.62
CA GLN A 110 -23.58 -5.98 -8.29
C GLN A 110 -24.68 -4.92 -8.13
N GLY A 111 -25.02 -4.18 -9.19
CA GLY A 111 -26.14 -3.23 -9.22
C GLY A 111 -25.79 -1.81 -8.79
N PHE A 112 -24.50 -1.44 -8.75
CA PHE A 112 -24.11 -0.05 -8.61
C PHE A 112 -24.50 0.73 -9.87
N LYS A 113 -25.17 1.87 -9.70
CA LYS A 113 -25.73 2.64 -10.82
C LYS A 113 -24.71 3.54 -11.51
N GLU A 114 -23.72 4.01 -10.76
CA GLU A 114 -22.70 4.95 -11.22
C GLU A 114 -21.33 4.46 -10.76
N VAL A 115 -20.53 3.93 -11.69
CA VAL A 115 -19.18 3.44 -11.40
C VAL A 115 -18.21 4.03 -12.43
N TYR A 116 -17.33 4.91 -11.99
CA TYR A 116 -16.36 5.62 -12.82
C TYR A 116 -14.95 5.07 -12.59
N GLU A 117 -14.30 4.63 -13.66
CA GLU A 117 -12.98 4.02 -13.62
C GLU A 117 -11.90 4.99 -14.10
N MET A 118 -10.76 5.08 -13.41
CA MET A 118 -9.63 5.88 -13.87
C MET A 118 -8.70 5.09 -14.80
N SER A 119 -8.81 5.35 -16.09
CA SER A 119 -7.90 4.81 -17.10
C SER A 119 -6.47 5.30 -16.85
N GLY A 120 -5.48 4.41 -17.01
CA GLY A 120 -4.07 4.71 -16.75
C GLY A 120 -3.66 4.74 -15.27
N GLY A 121 -4.63 4.76 -14.34
CA GLY A 121 -4.41 4.60 -12.91
C GLY A 121 -3.48 5.63 -12.27
N MET A 122 -2.90 5.26 -11.13
CA MET A 122 -1.93 6.07 -10.41
C MET A 122 -0.67 6.41 -11.21
N MET A 123 -0.25 5.57 -12.17
CA MET A 123 0.93 5.83 -12.99
C MET A 123 0.76 7.11 -13.82
N GLN A 124 -0.40 7.30 -14.46
CA GLN A 124 -0.67 8.52 -15.20
C GLN A 124 -1.02 9.69 -14.28
N TRP A 125 -1.71 9.43 -13.15
CA TRP A 125 -1.98 10.46 -12.15
C TRP A 125 -0.70 11.13 -11.63
N THR A 126 0.30 10.33 -11.24
CA THR A 126 1.58 10.85 -10.75
C THR A 126 2.43 11.44 -11.87
N ALA A 127 2.41 10.87 -13.08
CA ALA A 127 3.10 11.45 -14.23
C ALA A 127 2.59 12.86 -14.60
N GLN A 128 1.32 13.16 -14.29
CA GLN A 128 0.71 14.48 -14.45
C GLN A 128 0.87 15.40 -13.22
N ASN A 129 1.72 15.02 -12.25
CA ASN A 129 1.98 15.77 -11.01
C ASN A 129 0.71 16.10 -10.20
N LYS A 130 -0.33 15.25 -10.27
CA LYS A 130 -1.57 15.47 -9.53
C LYS A 130 -1.40 15.09 -8.05
N PRO A 131 -2.14 15.75 -7.14
CA PRO A 131 -1.97 15.54 -5.70
C PRO A 131 -2.41 14.13 -5.26
N PHE A 132 -1.70 13.55 -4.31
CA PHE A 132 -2.02 12.29 -3.64
C PHE A 132 -1.54 12.36 -2.18
N GLU A 133 -2.08 11.50 -1.32
CA GLU A 133 -1.52 11.28 0.01
C GLU A 133 -0.36 10.29 -0.11
N GLU A 134 0.84 10.74 0.22
CA GLU A 134 1.93 9.84 0.53
C GLU A 134 1.56 9.08 1.79
N GLY A 135 1.54 7.75 1.73
CA GLY A 135 1.65 7.02 2.97
C GLY A 135 3.09 7.13 3.48
N GLN A 136 3.29 6.92 4.78
CA GLN A 136 4.60 7.09 5.42
C GLN A 136 5.71 6.54 4.51
N LYS A 137 6.70 7.38 4.15
CA LYS A 137 7.86 7.01 3.31
C LYS A 137 8.46 5.69 3.80
N SER A 138 7.98 4.57 3.27
CA SER A 138 8.52 3.27 3.56
C SER A 138 9.71 3.11 2.62
N LEU A 139 10.86 3.64 3.05
CA LEU A 139 12.08 2.88 2.79
C LEU A 139 11.83 1.48 3.37
N PRO A 140 12.33 0.39 2.76
CA PRO A 140 12.24 -0.95 3.36
C PRO A 140 12.87 -1.02 4.76
N GLY A 141 13.57 0.02 5.19
CA GLY A 141 14.11 0.22 6.52
C GLY A 141 13.14 0.81 7.56
N ILE A 142 13.66 0.92 8.77
CA ILE A 142 13.00 1.51 9.92
C ILE A 142 13.14 3.05 9.90
N SER A 143 12.09 3.77 10.32
CA SER A 143 12.17 5.22 10.50
C SER A 143 13.04 5.60 11.70
N VAL A 144 13.54 6.84 11.76
CA VAL A 144 14.27 7.34 12.95
C VAL A 144 13.39 7.28 14.21
N GLU A 145 12.09 7.57 14.05
CA GLU A 145 11.12 7.50 15.14
C GLU A 145 10.94 6.07 15.65
N ASP A 146 10.72 5.11 14.74
CA ASP A 146 10.55 3.70 15.11
C ASP A 146 11.84 3.11 15.69
N PHE A 147 13.01 3.53 15.19
CA PHE A 147 14.29 3.18 15.81
C PHE A 147 14.34 3.66 17.25
N ASN A 148 14.02 4.93 17.50
CA ASN A 148 14.00 5.52 18.85
C ASN A 148 13.02 4.78 19.78
N LYS A 149 11.86 4.36 19.27
CA LYS A 149 10.92 3.50 20.02
C LYS A 149 11.52 2.14 20.34
N LYS A 150 12.15 1.47 19.37
CA LYS A 150 12.74 0.14 19.55
C LYS A 150 13.91 0.11 20.52
N VAL A 151 14.68 1.19 20.65
CA VAL A 151 15.80 1.27 21.60
C VAL A 151 15.39 1.76 22.99
N ASN A 152 14.15 2.23 23.13
CA ASN A 152 13.59 2.70 24.39
C ASN A 152 12.76 1.58 25.06
N THR A 153 13.47 0.57 25.56
CA THR A 153 12.88 -0.55 26.29
C THR A 153 13.53 -0.71 27.66
N ASP A 154 12.88 -1.51 28.49
CA ASP A 154 13.36 -2.04 29.77
C ASP A 154 14.55 -3.01 29.63
N LYS A 155 14.68 -3.65 28.47
CA LYS A 155 15.87 -4.44 28.09
C LYS A 155 16.97 -3.56 27.49
N ILE A 156 18.21 -4.04 27.58
CA ILE A 156 19.31 -3.53 26.76
C ILE A 156 19.05 -3.89 25.30
N VAL A 157 19.26 -2.94 24.40
CA VAL A 157 19.12 -3.16 22.96
C VAL A 157 20.49 -3.18 22.31
N LEU A 158 20.87 -4.35 21.81
CA LEU A 158 22.08 -4.56 21.02
C LEU A 158 21.73 -4.28 19.56
N VAL A 159 22.28 -3.22 18.98
CA VAL A 159 22.00 -2.80 17.60
C VAL A 159 23.15 -3.21 16.70
N ASP A 160 22.86 -3.96 15.64
CA ASP A 160 23.80 -4.42 14.62
C ASP A 160 23.54 -3.67 13.30
N PHE A 161 24.40 -2.69 12.98
CA PHE A 161 24.43 -2.10 11.64
C PHE A 161 25.32 -2.96 10.74
N TYR A 162 24.69 -3.61 9.75
CA TYR A 162 25.32 -4.59 8.89
C TYR A 162 24.98 -4.37 7.42
N ALA A 163 25.68 -5.10 6.54
CA ALA A 163 25.31 -5.25 5.14
C ALA A 163 25.48 -6.71 4.69
N LYS A 164 24.71 -7.14 3.68
CA LYS A 164 24.76 -8.53 3.16
C LYS A 164 26.10 -8.85 2.49
N TRP A 165 26.84 -7.85 2.04
CA TRP A 165 28.16 -7.98 1.41
C TRP A 165 29.33 -7.83 2.41
N CYS A 166 29.06 -7.45 3.66
CA CYS A 166 30.08 -7.23 4.68
C CYS A 166 30.54 -8.56 5.32
N ALA A 167 31.74 -9.03 4.98
CA ALA A 167 32.28 -10.29 5.50
C ALA A 167 32.48 -10.30 7.04
N PRO A 168 33.03 -9.25 7.68
CA PRO A 168 33.11 -9.20 9.15
C PRO A 168 31.73 -9.24 9.82
N CYS A 169 30.72 -8.60 9.22
CA CYS A 169 29.35 -8.63 9.72
C CYS A 169 28.78 -10.06 9.70
N LYS A 170 29.06 -10.85 8.65
CA LYS A 170 28.67 -12.27 8.57
C LYS A 170 29.33 -13.12 9.66
N LYS A 171 30.58 -12.80 10.03
CA LYS A 171 31.29 -13.48 11.13
C LYS A 171 30.64 -13.18 12.48
N MET A 172 30.27 -11.91 12.72
CA MET A 172 29.70 -11.46 14.00
C MET A 172 28.23 -11.82 14.19
N GLY A 173 27.44 -11.91 13.11
CA GLY A 173 26.00 -12.17 13.16
C GLY A 173 25.60 -13.33 14.08
N PRO A 174 26.19 -14.53 13.92
CA PRO A 174 25.90 -15.67 14.79
C PRO A 174 26.20 -15.41 16.27
N TRP A 175 27.27 -14.68 16.59
CA TRP A 175 27.61 -14.34 17.98
C TRP A 175 26.60 -13.38 18.59
N LEU A 176 26.13 -12.39 17.83
CA LEU A 176 25.13 -11.44 18.28
C LEU A 176 23.78 -12.13 18.54
N GLU A 177 23.38 -13.05 17.67
CA GLU A 177 22.18 -13.87 17.82
C GLU A 177 22.28 -14.80 19.05
N GLU A 178 23.44 -15.42 19.23
CA GLU A 178 23.71 -16.28 20.39
C GLU A 178 23.66 -15.49 21.70
N LEU A 179 24.32 -14.33 21.78
CA LEU A 179 24.31 -13.47 22.96
C LEU A 179 22.90 -12.95 23.26
N SER A 180 22.13 -12.55 22.24
CA SER A 180 20.74 -12.14 22.46
C SER A 180 19.85 -13.29 22.95
N THR A 181 20.17 -14.54 22.58
CA THR A 181 19.45 -15.71 23.08
C THR A 181 19.85 -16.05 24.51
N GLN A 182 21.15 -16.01 24.82
CA GLN A 182 21.70 -16.27 26.15
C GLN A 182 21.18 -15.28 27.20
N TYR A 183 20.99 -14.01 26.82
CA TYR A 183 20.50 -12.95 27.69
C TYR A 183 19.07 -12.52 27.34
N ALA A 184 18.22 -13.42 26.82
CA ALA A 184 16.91 -13.07 26.26
C ALA A 184 15.99 -12.26 27.19
N ASP A 185 16.12 -12.42 28.51
CA ASP A 185 15.34 -11.65 29.50
C ASP A 185 15.81 -10.21 29.65
N GLN A 186 17.07 -9.92 29.32
CA GLN A 186 17.74 -8.65 29.60
C GLN A 186 18.23 -7.93 28.35
N VAL A 187 18.38 -8.63 27.23
CA VAL A 187 18.95 -8.14 25.97
C VAL A 187 18.03 -8.49 24.81
N THR A 188 17.87 -7.56 23.87
CA THR A 188 17.24 -7.80 22.58
C THR A 188 18.14 -7.33 21.44
N LEU A 189 18.15 -8.09 20.33
CA LEU A 189 18.94 -7.77 19.14
C LEU A 189 18.10 -7.02 18.11
N LEU A 190 18.60 -5.88 17.65
CA LEU A 190 18.04 -5.10 16.56
C LEU A 190 19.03 -5.05 15.38
N LYS A 191 18.71 -5.75 14.29
CA LYS A 191 19.55 -5.79 13.08
C LYS A 191 19.08 -4.73 12.09
N ILE A 192 19.99 -3.89 11.60
CA ILE A 192 19.74 -2.79 10.67
C ILE A 192 20.62 -2.99 9.43
N ASN A 193 20.01 -3.34 8.30
CA ASN A 193 20.72 -3.41 7.02
C ASN A 193 20.92 -2.00 6.47
N VAL A 194 22.17 -1.55 6.33
CA VAL A 194 22.46 -0.18 5.88
C VAL A 194 21.96 0.12 4.47
N ASP A 195 21.92 -0.88 3.59
CA ASP A 195 21.47 -0.72 2.21
C ASP A 195 19.96 -0.42 2.12
N GLU A 196 19.21 -0.86 3.14
CA GLU A 196 17.75 -0.72 3.22
C GLU A 196 17.33 0.51 4.07
N ASN A 197 18.28 1.13 4.78
CA ASN A 197 18.02 2.09 5.87
C ASN A 197 18.70 3.47 5.70
N ALA A 198 18.98 3.91 4.47
CA ALA A 198 19.80 5.09 4.16
C ALA A 198 19.49 6.36 5.01
N THR A 199 18.21 6.69 5.24
CA THR A 199 17.84 7.83 6.08
C THR A 199 18.26 7.66 7.54
N LEU A 200 18.04 6.48 8.14
CA LEU A 200 18.48 6.21 9.51
C LEU A 200 20.01 6.26 9.60
N ILE A 201 20.71 5.66 8.64
CA ILE A 201 22.18 5.63 8.58
C ILE A 201 22.77 7.05 8.54
N GLY A 202 22.22 7.93 7.71
CA GLY A 202 22.64 9.33 7.65
C GLY A 202 22.39 10.09 8.96
N ASN A 203 21.24 9.87 9.61
CA ASN A 203 20.93 10.51 10.90
C ASN A 203 21.85 9.99 12.03
N MET A 204 22.12 8.70 12.04
CA MET A 204 22.95 8.03 13.03
C MET A 204 24.46 8.24 12.80
N LYS A 205 24.84 8.79 11.65
CA LYS A 205 26.23 8.97 11.21
C LYS A 205 27.02 7.66 11.23
N VAL A 206 26.38 6.58 10.75
CA VAL A 206 27.05 5.29 10.57
C VAL A 206 27.72 5.30 9.19
N ASP A 207 29.05 5.40 9.18
CA ASP A 207 29.87 5.50 7.97
C ASP A 207 30.85 4.33 7.79
N VAL A 208 30.90 3.41 8.77
CA VAL A 208 31.77 2.24 8.73
C VAL A 208 31.01 0.99 9.19
N LEU A 209 31.37 -0.16 8.61
CA LEU A 209 30.79 -1.45 8.96
C LEU A 209 31.84 -2.47 9.43
N PRO A 210 31.47 -3.38 10.34
CA PRO A 210 30.25 -3.35 11.16
C PRO A 210 30.27 -2.18 12.16
N THR A 211 29.08 -1.71 12.55
CA THR A 211 28.92 -0.80 13.70
C THR A 211 27.92 -1.41 14.66
N ILE A 212 28.36 -1.61 15.91
CA ILE A 212 27.54 -2.19 16.98
C ILE A 212 27.30 -1.11 18.04
N LEU A 213 26.05 -0.93 18.46
CA LEU A 213 25.68 -0.02 19.54
C LEU A 213 24.96 -0.79 20.66
N LEU A 214 25.13 -0.36 21.91
CA LEU A 214 24.24 -0.75 22.99
C LEU A 214 23.42 0.45 23.45
N TYR A 215 22.12 0.21 23.63
CA TYR A 215 21.18 1.15 24.22
C TYR A 215 20.61 0.61 25.53
N LYS A 216 20.45 1.48 26.53
CA LYS A 216 19.71 1.21 27.77
C LYS A 216 18.75 2.37 28.01
N ASN A 217 17.45 2.09 28.15
CA ASN A 217 16.40 3.11 28.35
C ASN A 217 16.47 4.25 27.31
N GLY A 218 16.64 3.90 26.02
CA GLY A 218 16.70 4.87 24.92
C GLY A 218 18.01 5.66 24.82
N LYS A 219 18.98 5.45 25.72
CA LYS A 219 20.30 6.11 25.69
C LYS A 219 21.37 5.16 25.18
N LYS A 220 22.18 5.63 24.24
CA LYS A 220 23.38 4.91 23.79
C LYS A 220 24.40 4.88 24.92
N VAL A 221 24.70 3.68 25.43
CA VAL A 221 25.66 3.46 26.52
C VAL A 221 27.02 2.97 26.03
N TRP A 222 27.06 2.40 24.82
CA TRP A 222 28.31 1.92 24.22
C TRP A 222 28.22 1.87 22.68
N SER A 223 29.38 1.92 22.04
CA SER A 223 29.50 1.73 20.59
C SER A 223 30.87 1.17 20.20
N LYS A 224 30.90 0.34 19.16
CA LYS A 224 32.12 -0.18 18.54
C LYS A 224 31.98 -0.20 17.03
N THR A 225 33.05 0.17 16.35
CA THR A 225 33.20 0.02 14.92
C THR A 225 34.22 -1.08 14.60
N GLY A 226 34.05 -1.75 13.47
CA GLY A 226 34.90 -2.86 13.04
C GLY A 226 34.60 -4.16 13.78
N LEU A 227 35.34 -5.22 13.43
CA LEU A 227 35.17 -6.55 14.01
C LEU A 227 35.34 -6.50 15.54
N ALA A 228 34.41 -7.11 16.26
CA ALA A 228 34.50 -7.37 17.69
C ALA A 228 34.32 -8.87 17.93
N GLU A 229 35.19 -9.46 18.73
CA GLU A 229 35.08 -10.87 19.10
C GLU A 229 33.96 -11.07 20.14
N LYS A 230 33.43 -12.30 20.23
CA LYS A 230 32.25 -12.61 21.05
C LYS A 230 32.45 -12.26 22.53
N GLU A 231 33.64 -12.53 23.07
CA GLU A 231 33.98 -12.28 24.47
C GLU A 231 33.99 -10.78 24.79
N GLU A 232 34.41 -9.95 23.83
CA GLU A 232 34.37 -8.49 23.98
C GLU A 232 32.92 -8.00 24.01
N LEU A 233 32.08 -8.48 23.08
CA LEU A 233 30.66 -8.15 23.04
C LEU A 233 29.96 -8.54 24.34
N GLU A 234 30.20 -9.76 24.83
CA GLU A 234 29.62 -10.25 26.07
C GLU A 234 30.06 -9.43 27.29
N LYS A 235 31.34 -9.05 27.36
CA LYS A 235 31.87 -8.20 28.43
C LYS A 235 31.11 -6.89 28.55
N TYR A 236 30.82 -6.22 27.43
CA TYR A 236 30.09 -4.94 27.44
C TYR A 236 28.60 -5.11 27.70
N ILE A 237 27.98 -6.20 27.26
CA ILE A 237 26.62 -6.55 27.66
C ILE A 237 26.56 -6.65 29.19
N LYS A 238 27.41 -7.50 29.79
CA LYS A 238 27.45 -7.71 31.26
C LYS A 238 27.69 -6.43 32.05
N ALA A 239 28.54 -5.53 31.55
CA ALA A 239 28.83 -4.26 32.21
C ALA A 239 27.62 -3.29 32.24
N ASN A 240 26.59 -3.55 31.43
CA ASN A 240 25.42 -2.69 31.30
C ASN A 240 24.11 -3.35 31.75
N LEU A 241 24.11 -4.62 32.19
CA LEU A 241 22.94 -5.27 32.81
C LEU A 241 22.53 -4.49 34.07
#